data_AF-A0A7T2LMJ6-F1
#
_entry.id   AF-A0A7T2LMJ6-F1
#
_cell.length_a   1.000
_cell.length_b   1.000
_cell.length_c   1.000
_cell.angle_alpha   90.00
_cell.angle_beta   90.00
_cell.angle_gamma   90.00
#
_symmetry.space_group_name_H-M   'P 1'
#
loop_
_entity.id
_entity.type
_entity.pdbx_description
1 polymer ?
#
loop_
_entity_poly.entity_id
_entity_poly.type
_entity_poly.pdbx_seq_one_letter_code
_entity_poly.pdbx_strand_id
1 'polypeptide(L)'
;MKLEECQEALVHALDGDDIDALEQSIEALRHTVEAARGVGGWHDEPDLRDRAVRIQSLAQAAMMRVNFLTDLTRQRLETLSALRGRPAVHHYSGKR
;
A
#
# COMPACT_ATOMS: atom_id res chain seq x y z
N MET A 1 -4.69 -0.85 -18.10
CA MET A 1 -5.30 -0.52 -16.79
C MET A 1 -4.88 0.89 -16.42
N LYS A 2 -5.81 1.71 -15.91
CA LYS A 2 -5.54 3.10 -15.52
C LYS A 2 -5.00 3.14 -14.09
N LEU A 3 -4.11 4.10 -13.77
CA LEU A 3 -3.47 4.20 -12.45
C LEU A 3 -4.45 4.23 -11.27
N GLU A 4 -5.59 4.88 -11.46
CA GLU A 4 -6.69 4.95 -10.49
C GLU A 4 -7.28 3.56 -10.18
N GLU A 5 -7.51 2.72 -11.20
CA GLU A 5 -8.05 1.37 -11.05
C GLU A 5 -7.11 0.46 -10.24
N CYS A 6 -5.79 0.53 -10.46
CA CYS A 6 -4.84 -0.25 -9.64
C CYS A 6 -4.73 0.26 -8.20
N GLN A 7 -4.95 1.55 -7.95
CA GLN A 7 -5.00 2.08 -6.59
C GLN A 7 -6.24 1.60 -5.84
N GLU A 8 -7.40 1.56 -6.51
CA GLU A 8 -8.62 0.96 -5.94
C GLU A 8 -8.44 -0.54 -5.67
N ALA A 9 -7.87 -1.28 -6.62
CA ALA A 9 -7.59 -2.71 -6.45
C ALA A 9 -6.64 -2.96 -5.27
N LEU A 10 -5.60 -2.14 -5.10
CA LEU A 10 -4.68 -2.23 -3.96
C LEU A 10 -5.40 -1.97 -2.63
N VAL A 11 -6.25 -0.94 -2.56
CA VAL A 11 -7.03 -0.64 -1.34
C VAL A 11 -7.94 -1.82 -0.99
N HIS A 12 -8.63 -2.39 -1.97
CA HIS A 12 -9.49 -3.56 -1.75
C HIS A 12 -8.69 -4.79 -1.32
N ALA A 13 -7.52 -5.03 -1.91
CA ALA A 13 -6.66 -6.16 -1.53
C ALA A 13 -6.12 -6.01 -0.10
N LEU A 14 -5.79 -4.79 0.33
CA LEU A 14 -5.36 -4.50 1.71
C LEU A 14 -6.47 -4.69 2.75
N ASP A 15 -7.73 -4.55 2.35
CA ASP A 15 -8.88 -4.79 3.22
C ASP A 15 -9.26 -6.29 3.30
N GLY A 16 -8.67 -7.14 2.46
CA GLY A 16 -8.91 -8.59 2.42
C GLY A 16 -7.79 -9.43 3.06
N ASP A 17 -7.98 -10.75 3.04
CA ASP A 17 -7.02 -11.75 3.54
C ASP A 17 -6.31 -12.53 2.40
N ASP A 18 -6.41 -12.06 1.15
CA ASP A 18 -5.84 -12.72 -0.03
C ASP A 18 -4.47 -12.11 -0.40
N ILE A 19 -3.40 -12.81 -0.02
CA ILE A 19 -2.01 -12.40 -0.27
C ILE A 19 -1.71 -12.40 -1.77
N ASP A 20 -2.23 -13.37 -2.52
CA ASP A 20 -1.95 -13.47 -3.96
C ASP A 20 -2.61 -12.30 -4.70
N ALA A 21 -3.82 -11.89 -4.29
CA ALA A 21 -4.49 -10.71 -4.83
C ALA A 21 -3.74 -9.40 -4.49
N LEU A 22 -3.15 -9.31 -3.29
CA LEU A 22 -2.33 -8.18 -2.87
C LEU A 22 -1.05 -8.08 -3.72
N GLU A 23 -0.32 -9.17 -3.89
CA GLU A 23 0.89 -9.21 -4.72
C GLU A 23 0.60 -8.83 -6.18
N GLN A 24 -0.47 -9.37 -6.76
CA GLN A 24 -0.91 -9.02 -8.11
C GLN A 24 -1.26 -7.53 -8.23
N SER A 25 -1.95 -6.96 -7.24
CA SER A 25 -2.34 -5.55 -7.22
C SER A 25 -1.12 -4.63 -7.11
N ILE A 26 -0.12 -5.02 -6.31
CA ILE A 26 1.15 -4.29 -6.18
C ILE A 26 1.91 -4.29 -7.51
N GLU A 27 2.03 -5.45 -8.16
CA GLU A 27 2.77 -5.58 -9.42
C GLU A 27 2.07 -4.82 -10.55
N ALA A 28 0.75 -4.89 -10.61
CA ALA A 28 -0.03 -4.17 -11.61
C ALA A 28 0.05 -2.64 -11.41
N LEU A 29 0.09 -2.18 -10.14
CA LEU A 29 0.34 -0.78 -9.81
C LEU A 29 1.76 -0.34 -10.23
N ARG A 30 2.78 -1.16 -9.93
CA ARG A 30 4.18 -0.89 -10.31
C ARG A 30 4.32 -0.67 -11.81
N HIS A 31 3.82 -1.61 -12.62
CA HIS A 31 3.85 -1.50 -14.07
C HIS A 31 3.11 -0.26 -14.59
N THR A 32 1.97 0.06 -14.00
CA THR A 32 1.17 1.23 -14.45
C THR A 32 1.87 2.55 -14.11
N VAL A 33 2.54 2.64 -12.96
CA VAL A 33 3.36 3.80 -12.59
C VAL A 33 4.59 3.93 -13.49
N GLU A 34 5.28 2.83 -13.77
CA GLU A 34 6.44 2.80 -14.69
C GLU A 34 6.04 3.26 -16.10
N ALA A 35 4.93 2.73 -16.63
CA ALA A 35 4.38 3.16 -17.91
C ALA A 35 4.00 4.65 -17.92
N ALA A 36 3.37 5.13 -16.85
CA ALA A 36 3.00 6.55 -16.72
C ALA A 36 4.22 7.48 -16.66
N ARG A 37 5.34 7.04 -16.06
CA ARG A 37 6.61 7.79 -16.05
C ARG A 37 7.30 7.81 -17.40
N GLY A 38 7.25 6.69 -18.15
CA GLY A 38 7.90 6.56 -19.45
C GLY A 38 7.26 7.39 -20.56
N VAL A 39 5.98 7.71 -20.46
CA VAL A 39 5.23 8.44 -21.50
C VAL A 39 5.44 9.96 -21.43
N GLY A 40 5.95 10.52 -20.33
CA GLY A 40 6.24 11.97 -20.18
C GLY A 40 5.03 12.92 -20.34
N GLY A 41 3.86 12.41 -20.72
CA GLY A 41 2.68 13.18 -21.09
C GLY A 41 1.58 13.02 -20.07
N TRP A 42 1.63 13.86 -19.02
CA TRP A 42 0.46 14.20 -18.21
C TRP A 42 -0.02 15.61 -18.58
N HIS A 43 0.19 16.10 -19.81
CA HIS A 43 0.19 17.55 -20.06
C HIS A 43 -1.08 18.15 -20.66
N ASP A 44 -2.02 17.38 -21.22
CA ASP A 44 -3.06 17.98 -22.08
C ASP A 44 -4.52 17.65 -21.74
N GLU A 45 -4.82 17.15 -20.53
CA GLU A 45 -6.21 16.83 -20.16
C GLU A 45 -6.74 17.73 -19.03
N PRO A 46 -7.83 18.49 -19.24
CA PRO A 46 -8.40 19.37 -18.21
C PRO A 46 -8.86 18.62 -16.95
N ASP A 47 -9.13 17.31 -17.05
CA ASP A 47 -9.50 16.43 -15.94
C ASP A 47 -8.30 15.87 -15.15
N LEU A 48 -7.07 16.19 -15.54
CA LEU A 48 -5.87 15.60 -14.97
C LEU A 48 -5.69 15.98 -13.49
N ARG A 49 -6.02 17.22 -13.13
CA ARG A 49 -5.89 17.70 -11.74
C ARG A 49 -6.80 16.90 -10.81
N ASP A 50 -8.06 16.75 -11.19
CA ASP A 50 -9.04 16.02 -10.37
C ASP A 50 -8.68 14.54 -10.28
N ARG A 51 -8.18 13.96 -11.38
CA ARG A 51 -7.69 12.59 -11.40
C ARG A 51 -6.45 12.39 -10.54
N ALA A 52 -5.51 13.34 -10.55
CA ALA A 52 -4.33 13.32 -9.69
C ALA A 52 -4.72 13.42 -8.21
N VAL A 53 -5.70 14.26 -7.87
CA VAL A 53 -6.23 14.36 -6.49
C VAL A 53 -6.87 13.04 -6.04
N ARG A 54 -7.64 12.37 -6.90
CA ARG A 54 -8.23 11.06 -6.60
C ARG A 54 -7.17 9.98 -6.39
N ILE A 55 -6.20 9.87 -7.31
CA ILE A 55 -5.06 8.95 -7.20
C ILE A 55 -4.27 9.21 -5.91
N GLN A 56 -4.02 10.47 -5.58
CA GLN A 56 -3.32 10.84 -4.35
C GLN A 56 -4.10 10.41 -3.11
N SER A 57 -5.42 10.59 -3.11
CA SER A 57 -6.29 10.21 -2.00
C SER A 57 -6.30 8.69 -1.79
N LEU A 58 -6.38 7.92 -2.87
CA LEU A 58 -6.29 6.45 -2.81
C LEU A 58 -4.93 5.97 -2.31
N ALA A 59 -3.84 6.59 -2.76
CA ALA A 59 -2.50 6.27 -2.27
C ALA A 59 -2.36 6.54 -0.75
N GLN A 60 -2.92 7.65 -0.25
CA GLN A 60 -2.96 7.92 1.18
C GLN A 60 -3.78 6.86 1.94
N ALA A 61 -4.92 6.46 1.37
CA ALA A 61 -5.78 5.43 1.94
C ALA A 61 -5.08 4.07 2.06
N ALA A 62 -4.29 3.68 1.05
CA ALA A 62 -3.48 2.48 1.08
C ALA A 62 -2.36 2.56 2.14
N MET A 63 -1.65 3.69 2.23
CA MET A 63 -0.60 3.89 3.24
C MET A 63 -1.15 3.80 4.68
N MET A 64 -2.32 4.39 4.95
CA MET A 64 -2.96 4.30 6.27
C MET A 64 -3.28 2.84 6.64
N ARG A 65 -3.78 2.04 5.69
CA ARG A 65 -4.08 0.62 5.91
C ARG A 65 -2.83 -0.19 6.21
N VAL A 66 -1.77 0.00 5.44
CA VAL A 66 -0.49 -0.66 5.68
C VAL A 66 0.04 -0.35 7.08
N ASN A 67 -0.02 0.92 7.50
CA ASN A 67 0.40 1.33 8.84
C ASN A 67 -0.46 0.67 9.93
N PHE A 68 -1.77 0.64 9.74
CA PHE A 68 -2.70 -0.02 10.66
C PHE A 68 -2.43 -1.52 10.78
N LEU A 69 -2.30 -2.23 9.66
CA LEU A 69 -2.00 -3.68 9.65
C LEU A 69 -0.64 -3.98 10.29
N THR A 70 0.35 -3.11 10.06
CA THR A 70 1.67 -3.20 10.71
C THR A 70 1.55 -3.07 12.22
N ASP A 71 0.77 -2.10 12.71
CA ASP A 71 0.58 -1.89 14.14
C ASP A 71 -0.20 -3.04 14.78
N LEU A 72 -1.28 -3.51 14.14
CA LEU A 72 -2.03 -4.69 14.59
C LEU A 72 -1.13 -5.93 14.69
N THR A 73 -0.26 -6.14 13.70
CA THR A 73 0.71 -7.25 13.72
C THR A 73 1.69 -7.11 14.88
N ARG A 74 2.20 -5.89 15.14
CA ARG A 74 3.06 -5.60 16.29
C ARG A 74 2.39 -5.94 17.61
N GLN A 75 1.16 -5.46 17.83
CA GLN A 75 0.39 -5.73 19.05
C GLN A 75 0.16 -7.23 19.28
N ARG A 76 -0.15 -7.98 18.21
CA ARG A 76 -0.29 -9.45 18.27
C ARG A 76 1.02 -10.13 18.68
N LEU A 77 2.15 -9.71 18.11
CA LEU A 77 3.47 -10.25 18.46
C LEU A 77 3.87 -9.92 19.90
N GLU A 78 3.59 -8.71 20.38
CA GLU A 78 3.82 -8.30 21.77
C GLU A 78 3.00 -9.14 22.75
N THR A 79 1.72 -9.36 22.45
CA THR A 79 0.83 -10.23 23.24
C THR A 79 1.37 -11.66 23.31
N LEU A 80 1.77 -12.23 22.18
CA LEU A 80 2.35 -13.58 22.13
C LEU A 80 3.68 -13.68 22.87
N SER A 81 4.48 -12.61 22.88
CA SER A 81 5.76 -12.57 23.60
C SER A 81 5.52 -12.50 25.11
N ALA A 82 4.59 -11.67 25.56
CA ALA A 82 4.18 -11.56 26.96
C ALA A 82 3.68 -12.91 27.50
N LEU A 83 2.83 -13.62 26.74
CA LEU A 83 2.36 -14.97 27.09
C LEU A 83 3.48 -16.01 27.19
N ARG A 84 4.57 -15.84 26.43
CA ARG A 84 5.74 -16.72 26.42
C ARG A 84 6.74 -16.42 27.55
N GLY A 85 6.51 -15.37 28.35
CA GLY A 85 7.44 -14.94 29.40
C GLY A 85 8.75 -14.36 28.88
N ARG A 86 8.84 -14.01 27.58
CA ARG A 86 10.00 -13.33 26.98
C ARG A 86 9.56 -11.93 26.52
N PRO A 87 10.28 -10.86 26.89
CA PRO A 87 9.99 -9.54 26.32
C PRO A 87 10.13 -9.59 24.80
N ALA A 88 9.19 -8.99 24.08
CA ALA A 88 9.22 -8.92 22.62
C ALA A 88 10.55 -8.28 22.19
N VAL A 89 11.42 -9.07 21.56
CA VAL A 89 12.69 -8.55 21.09
C VAL A 89 12.42 -7.73 19.84
N HIS A 90 12.54 -6.40 19.96
CA HIS A 90 12.41 -5.47 18.85
C HIS A 90 13.53 -5.69 17.81
N HIS A 91 13.30 -6.61 16.86
CA HIS A 91 14.14 -6.80 15.69
C HIS A 91 13.55 -6.08 14.47
N TYR A 92 13.42 -4.76 14.57
CA TYR A 92 13.34 -3.90 13.38
C TYR A 92 14.41 -2.81 13.52
N SER A 93 15.66 -3.21 13.32
CA SER A 93 16.75 -2.27 13.05
C SER A 93 16.71 -1.94 11.56
N GLY A 94 15.98 -0.89 11.22
CA GLY A 94 16.18 -0.21 9.94
C GLY A 94 17.56 0.43 9.96
N LYS A 95 18.52 -0.16 9.24
CA LYS A 95 19.80 0.49 8.93
C LYS A 95 19.49 1.79 8.18
N ARG A 96 19.93 2.92 8.74
CA ARG A 96 20.21 4.15 8.01
C ARG A 96 21.71 4.25 7.82
#